data_AF-A0A931P887-F1
#
_entry.id   AF-A0A931P887-F1
#
_cell.length_a   1.000
_cell.length_b   1.000
_cell.length_c   1.000
_cell.angle_alpha   90.00
_cell.angle_beta   90.00
_cell.angle_gamma   90.00
#
_symmetry.space_group_name_H-M   'P 1'
#
loop_
_entity.id
_entity.type
_entity.pdbx_description
1 polymer ?
#
loop_
_entity_poly.entity_id
_entity_poly.type
_entity_poly.pdbx_seq_one_letter_code
_entity_poly.pdbx_strand_id
1 'polypeptide(L)'
;MTALSLCTVSAKITPVPNEDFYATLSAVPLDEGLCDIAKHEPVPDDWYIAVADIAGSTKAISEGRYKDVNIASACAITAVINAVDKTKIGYIFGGDGATFLIPPSFKLKVAAALYGTANMVRDCFDLEMRVGLVNVGTSRKAGGDIRIAKVATTDLMSQTSLSGAGVSLAEQWIKCPQNGTHYAATTHFDVASLAQYPPSFEGFECRWEPVKSRNGIDVSLIVTGRTGDVTRDSALFRDILNHLPTICGAKENWKPVSTSQLTISNNNRQLDGERKVKTYGRKDAKRFLYGFFLQAITTFGRAATGLGFKMGGFDGRTYKDEVVAHSDFIKFDNALRITMDITPESKERLSAYLEDMRGQKKYFTDFTPRRPL
;
A
#
# COMPACT_ATOMS: atom_id res chain seq x y z
N MET A 1 -40.03 -30.28 38.91
CA MET A 1 -38.96 -30.63 37.95
C MET A 1 -39.51 -30.42 36.55
N THR A 2 -39.28 -29.23 35.99
CA THR A 2 -39.76 -28.83 34.66
C THR A 2 -38.51 -28.66 33.80
N ALA A 3 -38.30 -29.59 32.87
CA ALA A 3 -37.17 -29.56 31.95
C ALA A 3 -37.46 -28.55 30.82
N LEU A 4 -36.71 -27.45 30.81
CA LEU A 4 -36.63 -26.52 29.69
C LEU A 4 -35.73 -27.13 28.61
N SER A 5 -36.34 -27.52 27.49
CA SER A 5 -35.62 -27.90 26.27
C SER A 5 -35.04 -26.65 25.62
N LEU A 6 -33.71 -26.51 25.66
CA LEU A 6 -32.97 -25.51 24.91
C LEU A 6 -32.91 -25.95 23.44
N CYS A 7 -33.77 -25.37 22.62
CA CYS A 7 -33.67 -25.45 21.17
C CYS A 7 -32.50 -24.57 20.70
N THR A 8 -31.33 -25.16 20.51
CA THR A 8 -30.22 -24.51 19.79
C THR A 8 -30.57 -24.42 18.30
N VAL A 9 -30.99 -23.23 17.86
CA VAL A 9 -31.05 -22.88 16.44
C VAL A 9 -29.61 -22.78 15.93
N SER A 10 -29.10 -23.86 15.35
CA SER A 10 -27.88 -23.81 14.55
C SER A 10 -28.22 -23.09 13.24
N ALA A 11 -27.94 -21.79 13.18
CA ALA A 11 -28.05 -21.03 11.94
C ALA A 11 -27.09 -21.64 10.93
N LYS A 12 -27.61 -22.29 9.88
CA LYS A 12 -26.81 -22.71 8.73
C LYS A 12 -26.21 -21.46 8.11
N ILE A 13 -24.92 -21.23 8.34
CA ILE A 13 -24.14 -20.21 7.63
C ILE A 13 -24.05 -20.71 6.19
N THR A 14 -24.87 -20.14 5.30
CA THR A 14 -24.68 -20.33 3.86
C THR A 14 -23.32 -19.74 3.48
N PRO A 15 -22.44 -20.50 2.82
CA PRO A 15 -21.15 -19.98 2.39
C PRO A 15 -21.39 -18.80 1.44
N VAL A 16 -20.77 -17.66 1.75
CA VAL A 16 -20.75 -16.50 0.85
C VAL A 16 -19.89 -16.89 -0.35
N PRO A 17 -20.41 -16.83 -1.58
CA PRO A 17 -19.62 -17.16 -2.76
C PRO A 17 -18.33 -16.34 -2.80
N ASN A 18 -17.24 -16.95 -3.26
CA ASN A 18 -15.95 -16.30 -3.49
C ASN A 18 -15.30 -15.63 -2.26
N GLU A 19 -15.78 -15.85 -1.05
CA GLU A 19 -15.25 -15.26 0.19
C GLU A 19 -13.74 -15.50 0.37
N ASP A 20 -13.31 -16.73 0.07
CA ASP A 20 -11.93 -17.18 0.24
C ASP A 20 -11.10 -17.07 -1.05
N PHE A 21 -11.61 -16.42 -2.11
CA PHE A 21 -10.95 -16.36 -3.43
C PHE A 21 -9.49 -15.92 -3.35
N TYR A 22 -9.17 -14.82 -2.65
CA TYR A 22 -7.77 -14.39 -2.52
C TYR A 22 -6.94 -15.32 -1.65
N ALA A 23 -7.54 -15.90 -0.59
CA ALA A 23 -6.85 -16.82 0.30
C ALA A 23 -6.38 -18.09 -0.44
N THR A 24 -7.19 -18.59 -1.38
CA THR A 24 -6.89 -19.81 -2.16
C THR A 24 -5.97 -19.58 -3.36
N LEU A 25 -5.66 -18.32 -3.74
CA LEU A 25 -4.66 -18.05 -4.78
C LEU A 25 -3.29 -18.58 -4.37
N SER A 26 -2.69 -19.37 -5.26
CA SER A 26 -1.30 -19.81 -5.11
C SER A 26 -0.36 -18.64 -5.32
N ALA A 27 0.65 -18.52 -4.45
CA ALA A 27 1.68 -17.51 -4.61
C ALA A 27 2.62 -17.92 -5.76
N VAL A 28 2.93 -16.99 -6.65
CA VAL A 28 3.90 -17.17 -7.75
C VAL A 28 5.17 -16.37 -7.48
N PRO A 29 6.36 -16.79 -7.96
CA PRO A 29 7.60 -16.02 -7.80
C PRO A 29 7.49 -14.59 -8.34
N LEU A 30 8.20 -13.64 -7.72
CA LEU A 30 8.15 -12.21 -8.09
C LEU A 30 8.52 -11.92 -9.54
N ASP A 31 9.60 -12.51 -10.00
CA ASP A 31 10.12 -12.39 -11.37
C ASP A 31 9.18 -13.01 -12.41
N GLU A 32 8.45 -14.07 -12.05
CA GLU A 32 7.49 -14.73 -12.94
C GLU A 32 6.11 -14.05 -12.96
N GLY A 33 5.61 -13.63 -11.79
CA GLY A 33 4.21 -13.30 -11.59
C GLY A 33 3.87 -11.82 -11.60
N LEU A 34 4.85 -10.94 -11.35
CA LEU A 34 4.57 -9.53 -11.12
C LEU A 34 3.86 -8.90 -12.32
N CYS A 35 4.38 -9.08 -13.53
CA CYS A 35 3.84 -8.47 -14.74
C CYS A 35 3.31 -9.50 -15.75
N ASP A 36 3.08 -10.76 -15.34
CA ASP A 36 2.54 -11.79 -16.24
C ASP A 36 1.02 -11.96 -16.09
N ILE A 37 0.27 -11.43 -17.05
CA ILE A 37 -1.19 -11.50 -17.08
C ILE A 37 -1.73 -12.94 -17.03
N ALA A 38 -0.97 -13.92 -17.53
CA ALA A 38 -1.38 -15.33 -17.51
C ALA A 38 -1.38 -15.93 -16.09
N LYS A 39 -0.67 -15.30 -15.15
CA LYS A 39 -0.66 -15.67 -13.73
C LYS A 39 -1.70 -14.92 -12.89
N HIS A 40 -2.44 -14.00 -13.52
CA HIS A 40 -3.45 -13.20 -12.84
C HIS A 40 -4.83 -13.81 -13.06
N GLU A 41 -5.56 -14.04 -11.97
CA GLU A 41 -6.92 -14.58 -11.99
C GLU A 41 -7.95 -13.44 -12.00
N PRO A 42 -9.08 -13.58 -12.72
CA PRO A 42 -10.12 -12.57 -12.75
C PRO A 42 -10.76 -12.40 -11.37
N VAL A 43 -10.89 -11.15 -10.93
CA VAL A 43 -11.51 -10.85 -9.64
C VAL A 43 -13.02 -11.07 -9.75
N PRO A 44 -13.67 -11.77 -8.81
CA PRO A 44 -15.11 -12.04 -8.86
C PRO A 44 -15.97 -10.77 -8.94
N ASP A 45 -17.09 -10.83 -9.68
CA ASP A 45 -18.02 -9.71 -9.89
C ASP A 45 -18.56 -9.10 -8.58
N ASP A 46 -18.78 -9.93 -7.57
CA ASP A 46 -19.38 -9.55 -6.29
C ASP A 46 -18.39 -8.85 -5.35
N TRP A 47 -17.09 -8.93 -5.63
CA TRP A 47 -16.06 -8.24 -4.87
C TRP A 47 -16.11 -6.72 -5.05
N TYR A 48 -15.38 -6.02 -4.18
CA TYR A 48 -15.29 -4.57 -4.18
C TYR A 48 -13.85 -4.10 -4.26
N ILE A 49 -13.66 -3.01 -4.99
CA ILE A 49 -12.46 -2.18 -5.04
C ILE A 49 -12.68 -1.07 -4.02
N ALA A 50 -11.97 -1.10 -2.89
CA ALA A 50 -11.96 0.01 -1.96
C ALA A 50 -10.70 0.85 -2.19
N VAL A 51 -10.83 2.17 -2.22
CA VAL A 51 -9.73 3.10 -2.45
C VAL A 51 -9.68 4.12 -1.32
N ALA A 52 -8.48 4.36 -0.82
CA ALA A 52 -8.14 5.53 -0.01
C ALA A 52 -7.12 6.39 -0.79
N ASP A 53 -7.41 7.67 -0.97
CA ASP A 53 -6.58 8.59 -1.76
C ASP A 53 -6.43 9.93 -1.05
N ILE A 54 -5.20 10.43 -0.92
CA ILE A 54 -4.95 11.75 -0.33
C ILE A 54 -5.19 12.85 -1.36
N ALA A 55 -6.22 13.65 -1.14
CA ALA A 55 -6.54 14.78 -2.01
C ALA A 55 -5.41 15.84 -1.96
N GLY A 56 -4.93 16.25 -3.13
CA GLY A 56 -3.88 17.26 -3.23
C GLY A 56 -2.50 16.79 -2.74
N SER A 57 -2.25 15.48 -2.69
CA SER A 57 -0.98 14.86 -2.27
C SER A 57 0.25 15.49 -2.94
N THR A 58 0.21 15.72 -4.25
CA THR A 58 1.32 16.32 -5.01
C THR A 58 1.71 17.69 -4.45
N LYS A 59 0.71 18.52 -4.13
CA LYS A 59 0.94 19.83 -3.53
C LYS A 59 1.53 19.69 -2.12
N ALA A 60 0.93 18.84 -1.27
CA ALA A 60 1.43 18.60 0.08
C ALA A 60 2.89 18.08 0.08
N ILE A 61 3.22 17.18 -0.85
CA ILE A 61 4.60 16.67 -1.03
C ILE A 61 5.54 17.80 -1.43
N SER A 62 5.14 18.67 -2.36
CA SER A 62 5.94 19.83 -2.78
C SER A 62 6.20 20.83 -1.64
N GLU A 63 5.31 20.87 -0.64
CA GLU A 63 5.42 21.67 0.58
C GLU A 63 6.22 20.97 1.70
N GLY A 64 6.90 19.85 1.38
CA GLY A 64 7.73 19.11 2.33
C GLY A 64 6.94 18.17 3.26
N ARG A 65 5.65 17.93 2.99
CA ARG A 65 4.76 17.10 3.82
C ARG A 65 4.70 15.63 3.39
N TYR A 66 5.71 15.16 2.66
CA TYR A 66 5.80 13.78 2.17
C TYR A 66 5.61 12.72 3.28
N LYS A 67 6.22 12.95 4.46
CA LYS A 67 6.08 12.04 5.60
C LYS A 67 4.64 11.96 6.11
N ASP A 68 3.92 13.08 6.18
CA ASP A 68 2.51 13.10 6.59
C ASP A 68 1.64 12.32 5.60
N VAL A 69 1.85 12.53 4.29
CA VAL A 69 1.13 11.81 3.23
C VAL A 69 1.34 10.30 3.32
N ASN A 70 2.59 9.84 3.46
CA ASN A 70 2.88 8.42 3.61
C ASN A 70 2.30 7.82 4.89
N ILE A 71 2.35 8.56 6.01
CA ILE A 71 1.75 8.11 7.28
C ILE A 71 0.24 7.94 7.11
N ALA A 72 -0.44 8.91 6.49
CA ALA A 72 -1.88 8.85 6.26
C ALA A 72 -2.28 7.61 5.46
N SER A 73 -1.59 7.34 4.35
CA SER A 73 -1.87 6.18 3.50
C SER A 73 -1.48 4.85 4.16
N ALA A 74 -0.37 4.79 4.91
CA ALA A 74 0.01 3.60 5.68
C ALA A 74 -0.99 3.30 6.82
N CYS A 75 -1.56 4.33 7.43
CA CYS A 75 -2.62 4.18 8.43
C CYS A 75 -3.89 3.58 7.82
N ALA A 76 -4.24 3.91 6.58
CA ALA A 76 -5.38 3.29 5.89
C ALA A 76 -5.19 1.79 5.73
N ILE A 77 -3.99 1.36 5.31
CA ILE A 77 -3.63 -0.06 5.21
C ILE A 77 -3.68 -0.74 6.57
N THR A 78 -3.10 -0.13 7.59
CA THR A 78 -3.08 -0.68 8.96
C THR A 78 -4.51 -0.85 9.51
N ALA A 79 -5.36 0.16 9.34
CA ALA A 79 -6.74 0.13 9.81
C ALA A 79 -7.55 -0.97 9.12
N VAL A 80 -7.39 -1.14 7.81
CA VAL A 80 -8.07 -2.21 7.07
C VAL A 80 -7.58 -3.58 7.52
N ILE A 81 -6.26 -3.80 7.58
CA ILE A 81 -5.68 -5.09 8.02
C ILE A 81 -6.13 -5.48 9.42
N ASN A 82 -6.29 -4.50 10.33
CA ASN A 82 -6.77 -4.75 11.69
C ASN A 82 -8.29 -5.01 11.75
N ALA A 83 -9.05 -4.57 10.74
CA ALA A 83 -10.51 -4.72 10.70
C ALA A 83 -10.97 -6.05 10.10
N VAL A 84 -10.12 -6.73 9.32
CA VAL A 84 -10.49 -7.91 8.54
C VAL A 84 -9.46 -9.03 8.64
N ASP A 85 -9.80 -10.22 8.14
CA ASP A 85 -8.80 -11.25 7.90
C ASP A 85 -7.95 -10.87 6.69
N LYS A 86 -6.71 -10.42 6.96
CA LYS A 86 -5.78 -9.99 5.91
C LYS A 86 -5.46 -11.07 4.88
N THR A 87 -5.65 -12.34 5.21
CA THR A 87 -5.35 -13.46 4.29
C THR A 87 -6.38 -13.57 3.15
N LYS A 88 -7.54 -12.92 3.30
CA LYS A 88 -8.64 -12.95 2.33
C LYS A 88 -8.76 -11.69 1.47
N ILE A 89 -7.82 -10.74 1.56
CA ILE A 89 -7.86 -9.51 0.78
C ILE A 89 -6.54 -9.24 0.07
N GLY A 90 -6.63 -8.68 -1.15
CA GLY A 90 -5.47 -8.13 -1.84
C GLY A 90 -5.38 -6.62 -1.61
N TYR A 91 -4.19 -6.06 -1.52
CA TYR A 91 -4.01 -4.61 -1.42
C TYR A 91 -2.70 -4.12 -2.02
N ILE A 92 -2.70 -2.90 -2.55
CA ILE A 92 -1.53 -2.24 -3.10
C ILE A 92 -1.39 -0.86 -2.46
N PHE A 93 -0.17 -0.52 -2.07
CA PHE A 93 0.20 0.79 -1.58
C PHE A 93 0.70 1.69 -2.72
N GLY A 94 -0.03 2.77 -3.03
CA GLY A 94 0.29 3.71 -4.11
C GLY A 94 1.31 4.80 -3.74
N GLY A 95 1.61 4.98 -2.44
CA GLY A 95 2.41 6.09 -1.91
C GLY A 95 1.54 7.13 -1.21
N ASP A 96 0.66 7.77 -1.97
CA ASP A 96 -0.34 8.75 -1.51
C ASP A 96 -1.76 8.19 -1.43
N GLY A 97 -1.88 6.87 -1.47
CA GLY A 97 -3.14 6.15 -1.31
C GLY A 97 -2.93 4.65 -1.17
N ALA A 98 -4.03 3.93 -1.07
CA ALA A 98 -4.07 2.48 -1.04
C ALA A 98 -5.33 1.96 -1.72
N THR A 99 -5.18 0.85 -2.45
CA THR A 99 -6.28 0.13 -3.08
C THR A 99 -6.40 -1.24 -2.47
N PHE A 100 -7.63 -1.68 -2.22
CA PHE A 100 -7.96 -2.98 -1.62
C PHE A 100 -8.97 -3.71 -2.50
N LEU A 101 -8.81 -5.01 -2.66
CA LEU A 101 -9.82 -5.91 -3.20
C LEU A 101 -10.37 -6.77 -2.08
N ILE A 102 -11.67 -6.64 -1.85
CA ILE A 102 -12.33 -7.20 -0.67
C ILE A 102 -13.59 -8.00 -1.05
N PRO A 103 -13.86 -9.13 -0.36
CA PRO A 103 -15.12 -9.84 -0.51
C PRO A 103 -16.30 -9.01 0.06
N PRO A 104 -17.55 -9.31 -0.36
CA PRO A 104 -18.75 -8.60 0.11
C PRO A 104 -18.89 -8.52 1.64
N SER A 105 -18.49 -9.56 2.36
CA SER A 105 -18.60 -9.67 3.81
C SER A 105 -17.81 -8.59 4.57
N PHE A 106 -16.74 -8.07 3.97
CA PHE A 106 -15.84 -7.10 4.57
C PHE A 106 -16.19 -5.66 4.22
N LYS A 107 -17.15 -5.43 3.32
CA LYS A 107 -17.51 -4.10 2.80
C LYS A 107 -17.74 -3.07 3.91
N LEU A 108 -18.56 -3.40 4.91
CA LEU A 108 -18.88 -2.48 6.02
C LEU A 108 -17.64 -2.19 6.90
N LYS A 109 -16.90 -3.23 7.30
CA LYS A 109 -15.73 -3.08 8.18
C LYS A 109 -14.61 -2.26 7.51
N VAL A 110 -14.39 -2.49 6.22
CA VAL A 110 -13.39 -1.75 5.42
C VAL A 110 -13.83 -0.30 5.23
N ALA A 111 -15.09 -0.08 4.88
CA ALA A 111 -15.64 1.28 4.77
C ALA A 111 -15.49 2.05 6.08
N ALA A 112 -15.79 1.42 7.22
CA ALA A 112 -15.67 2.02 8.55
C ALA A 112 -14.20 2.31 8.92
N ALA A 113 -13.29 1.37 8.70
CA ALA A 113 -11.86 1.54 8.95
C ALA A 113 -11.28 2.71 8.14
N LEU A 114 -11.60 2.79 6.85
CA LEU A 114 -11.14 3.86 5.97
C LEU A 114 -11.79 5.21 6.33
N TYR A 115 -13.09 5.24 6.61
CA TYR A 115 -13.78 6.46 7.06
C TYR A 115 -13.19 7.01 8.36
N GLY A 116 -12.96 6.15 9.35
CA GLY A 116 -12.30 6.53 10.59
C GLY A 116 -10.87 7.01 10.38
N THR A 117 -10.15 6.40 9.44
CA THR A 117 -8.81 6.86 9.03
C THR A 117 -8.87 8.24 8.39
N ALA A 118 -9.83 8.51 7.52
CA ALA A 118 -9.98 9.82 6.89
C ALA A 118 -10.22 10.94 7.93
N ASN A 119 -11.03 10.67 8.96
CA ASN A 119 -11.21 11.59 10.09
C ASN A 119 -9.90 11.81 10.86
N MET A 120 -9.18 10.74 11.18
CA MET A 120 -7.88 10.84 11.86
C MET A 120 -6.88 11.65 11.03
N VAL A 121 -6.84 11.43 9.72
CA VAL A 121 -5.93 12.11 8.79
C VAL A 121 -6.23 13.60 8.73
N ARG A 122 -7.50 13.98 8.62
CA ARG A 122 -7.93 15.38 8.70
C ARG A 122 -7.53 16.00 10.03
N ASP A 123 -7.87 15.37 11.15
CA ASP A 123 -7.71 15.96 12.48
C ASP A 123 -6.23 16.04 12.92
N CYS A 124 -5.40 15.08 12.53
CA CYS A 124 -3.99 15.00 12.96
C CYS A 124 -3.01 15.65 11.99
N PHE A 125 -3.36 15.68 10.70
CA PHE A 125 -2.46 16.12 9.64
C PHE A 125 -3.04 17.23 8.78
N ASP A 126 -4.29 17.66 8.93
CA ASP A 126 -4.85 18.68 8.01
C ASP A 126 -4.64 18.26 6.53
N LEU A 127 -5.00 17.01 6.26
CA LEU A 127 -5.02 16.41 4.93
C LEU A 127 -6.41 15.83 4.69
N GLU A 128 -6.89 15.92 3.46
CA GLU A 128 -8.16 15.31 3.07
C GLU A 128 -7.90 13.94 2.45
N MET A 129 -8.60 12.91 2.94
CA MET A 129 -8.56 11.57 2.39
C MET A 129 -9.92 11.21 1.79
N ARG A 130 -9.92 10.92 0.50
CA ARG A 130 -11.07 10.35 -0.21
C ARG A 130 -11.14 8.86 0.08
N VAL A 131 -12.34 8.39 0.38
CA VAL A 131 -12.62 6.97 0.62
C VAL A 131 -13.81 6.57 -0.22
N GLY A 132 -13.63 5.56 -1.07
CA GLY A 132 -14.72 5.05 -1.88
C GLY A 132 -14.67 3.55 -2.11
N LEU A 133 -15.82 3.00 -2.50
CA LEU A 133 -16.02 1.59 -2.80
C LEU A 133 -16.71 1.45 -4.16
N VAL A 134 -16.12 0.63 -5.03
CA VAL A 134 -16.65 0.34 -6.36
C VAL A 134 -16.81 -1.17 -6.49
N ASN A 135 -17.99 -1.64 -6.89
CA ASN A 135 -18.19 -3.06 -7.17
C ASN A 135 -17.41 -3.47 -8.44
N VAL A 136 -16.75 -4.63 -8.41
CA VAL A 136 -15.95 -5.13 -9.53
C VAL A 136 -16.81 -5.37 -10.76
N GLY A 137 -17.99 -5.99 -10.63
CA GLY A 137 -18.93 -6.19 -11.72
C GLY A 137 -19.38 -4.87 -12.38
N THR A 138 -19.56 -3.80 -11.60
CA THR A 138 -19.84 -2.45 -12.14
C THR A 138 -18.66 -1.90 -12.95
N SER A 139 -17.43 -2.02 -12.44
CA SER A 139 -16.22 -1.60 -13.16
C SER A 139 -16.05 -2.36 -14.48
N ARG A 140 -16.25 -3.68 -14.43
CA ARG A 140 -16.18 -4.59 -15.58
C ARG A 140 -17.20 -4.25 -16.66
N LYS A 141 -18.46 -3.96 -16.28
CA LYS A 141 -19.51 -3.51 -17.23
C LYS A 141 -19.17 -2.19 -17.92
N ALA A 142 -18.35 -1.34 -17.28
CA ALA A 142 -17.85 -0.09 -17.86
C ALA A 142 -16.53 -0.27 -18.65
N GLY A 143 -16.09 -1.52 -18.88
CA GLY A 143 -14.85 -1.84 -19.61
C GLY A 143 -13.59 -1.89 -18.74
N GLY A 144 -13.70 -1.66 -17.43
CA GLY A 144 -12.61 -1.76 -16.47
C GLY A 144 -12.54 -3.15 -15.81
N ASP A 145 -11.98 -4.14 -16.49
CA ASP A 145 -11.73 -5.45 -15.86
C ASP A 145 -10.60 -5.36 -14.81
N ILE A 146 -10.60 -6.30 -13.86
CA ILE A 146 -9.55 -6.44 -12.84
C ILE A 146 -9.19 -7.91 -12.68
N ARG A 147 -7.89 -8.16 -12.69
CA ARG A 147 -7.29 -9.45 -12.37
C ARG A 147 -6.23 -9.26 -11.29
N ILE A 148 -5.97 -10.33 -10.55
CA ILE A 148 -5.09 -10.33 -9.39
C ILE A 148 -4.18 -11.56 -9.38
N ALA A 149 -2.92 -11.36 -9.00
CA ALA A 149 -2.01 -12.43 -8.63
C ALA A 149 -1.48 -12.21 -7.20
N LYS A 150 -1.22 -13.31 -6.50
CA LYS A 150 -0.47 -13.32 -5.24
C LYS A 150 0.99 -13.61 -5.58
N VAL A 151 1.89 -12.70 -5.25
CA VAL A 151 3.28 -12.74 -5.71
C VAL A 151 4.22 -12.86 -4.52
N ALA A 152 4.98 -13.95 -4.42
CA ALA A 152 5.90 -14.22 -3.33
C ALA A 152 7.11 -13.28 -3.39
N THR A 153 7.35 -12.55 -2.30
CA THR A 153 8.53 -11.66 -2.14
C THR A 153 9.60 -12.31 -1.27
N THR A 154 9.17 -13.16 -0.33
CA THR A 154 9.99 -14.05 0.49
C THR A 154 9.22 -15.35 0.73
N ASP A 155 9.82 -16.35 1.37
CA ASP A 155 9.13 -17.60 1.73
C ASP A 155 7.92 -17.40 2.65
N LEU A 156 7.88 -16.26 3.37
CA LEU A 156 6.86 -15.95 4.37
C LEU A 156 5.94 -14.81 3.95
N MET A 157 6.21 -14.15 2.83
CA MET A 157 5.48 -12.95 2.42
C MET A 157 5.12 -12.96 0.94
N SER A 158 3.93 -12.43 0.68
CA SER A 158 3.48 -12.16 -0.67
C SER A 158 2.89 -10.76 -0.76
N GLN A 159 3.04 -10.16 -1.92
CA GLN A 159 2.40 -8.91 -2.30
C GLN A 159 1.32 -9.18 -3.35
N THR A 160 0.37 -8.26 -3.42
CA THR A 160 -0.65 -8.28 -4.48
C THR A 160 -0.07 -7.68 -5.76
N SER A 161 -0.35 -8.32 -6.89
CA SER A 161 -0.15 -7.76 -8.22
C SER A 161 -1.50 -7.65 -8.92
N LEU A 162 -1.82 -6.48 -9.49
CA LEU A 162 -3.09 -6.19 -10.14
C LEU A 162 -2.88 -5.83 -11.61
N SER A 163 -3.82 -6.24 -12.45
CA SER A 163 -3.86 -5.90 -13.86
C SER A 163 -5.28 -5.62 -14.34
N GLY A 164 -5.39 -4.92 -15.47
CA GLY A 164 -6.66 -4.46 -16.00
C GLY A 164 -7.01 -3.04 -15.53
N ALA A 165 -7.85 -2.37 -16.30
CA ALA A 165 -8.13 -0.94 -16.11
C ALA A 165 -9.07 -0.64 -14.93
N GLY A 166 -9.66 -1.64 -14.27
CA GLY A 166 -10.72 -1.40 -13.30
C GLY A 166 -10.26 -0.69 -12.02
N VAL A 167 -9.00 -0.86 -11.59
CA VAL A 167 -8.42 -0.09 -10.46
C VAL A 167 -8.32 1.38 -10.84
N SER A 168 -7.71 1.68 -12.00
CA SER A 168 -7.58 3.05 -12.50
C SER A 168 -8.94 3.71 -12.72
N LEU A 169 -9.93 2.95 -13.21
CA LEU A 169 -11.30 3.42 -13.39
C LEU A 169 -11.98 3.75 -12.06
N ALA A 170 -11.83 2.88 -11.05
CA ALA A 170 -12.36 3.13 -9.71
C ALA A 170 -11.73 4.37 -9.07
N GLU A 171 -10.41 4.55 -9.18
CA GLU A 171 -9.73 5.77 -8.72
C GLU A 171 -10.27 7.02 -9.43
N GLN A 172 -10.43 6.97 -10.75
CA GLN A 172 -10.99 8.09 -11.53
C GLN A 172 -12.41 8.44 -11.07
N TRP A 173 -13.26 7.44 -10.86
CA TRP A 173 -14.63 7.65 -10.39
C TRP A 173 -14.69 8.27 -8.99
N ILE A 174 -13.84 7.81 -8.07
CA ILE A 174 -13.79 8.32 -6.69
C ILE A 174 -13.21 9.75 -6.65
N LYS A 175 -12.25 10.07 -7.52
CA LYS A 175 -11.66 11.42 -7.63
C LYS A 175 -12.55 12.40 -8.39
N CYS A 176 -13.52 11.91 -9.16
CA CYS A 176 -14.41 12.72 -9.98
C CYS A 176 -15.33 13.59 -9.10
N PRO A 177 -15.34 14.94 -9.24
CA PRO A 177 -16.23 15.80 -8.45
C PRO A 177 -17.72 15.49 -8.63
N GLN A 178 -18.13 15.08 -9.83
CA GLN A 178 -19.53 14.83 -10.19
C GLN A 178 -20.03 13.48 -9.65
N ASN A 179 -19.18 12.44 -9.70
CA ASN A 179 -19.58 11.06 -9.42
C ASN A 179 -18.96 10.48 -8.13
N GLY A 180 -17.94 11.11 -7.56
CA GLY A 180 -17.20 10.59 -6.41
C GLY A 180 -18.08 10.38 -5.19
N THR A 181 -19.11 11.21 -5.01
CA THR A 181 -20.12 11.05 -3.96
C THR A 181 -20.90 9.74 -4.12
N HIS A 182 -21.17 9.26 -5.33
CA HIS A 182 -21.89 8.00 -5.56
C HIS A 182 -21.14 6.79 -5.01
N TYR A 183 -19.81 6.86 -4.99
CA TYR A 183 -18.94 5.77 -4.54
C TYR A 183 -18.39 5.98 -3.12
N ALA A 184 -18.70 7.11 -2.48
CA ALA A 184 -18.21 7.43 -1.15
C ALA A 184 -18.72 6.42 -0.10
N ALA A 185 -17.88 6.08 0.89
CA ALA A 185 -18.28 5.17 1.97
C ALA A 185 -19.58 5.60 2.69
N THR A 186 -19.76 6.90 2.88
CA THR A 186 -20.93 7.52 3.53
C THR A 186 -22.21 7.49 2.68
N THR A 187 -22.10 7.18 1.39
CA THR A 187 -23.27 6.96 0.52
C THR A 187 -23.79 5.54 0.64
N HIS A 188 -22.90 4.59 0.95
CA HIS A 188 -23.26 3.17 1.11
C HIS A 188 -23.71 2.82 2.52
N PHE A 189 -23.23 3.54 3.53
CA PHE A 189 -23.49 3.28 4.94
C PHE A 189 -23.69 4.57 5.70
N ASP A 190 -24.66 4.60 6.60
CA ASP A 190 -24.85 5.72 7.50
C ASP A 190 -23.70 5.80 8.53
N VAL A 191 -23.50 6.99 9.09
CA VAL A 191 -22.40 7.25 10.03
C VAL A 191 -22.52 6.40 11.31
N ALA A 192 -23.72 6.07 11.76
CA ALA A 192 -23.90 5.26 12.97
C ALA A 192 -23.48 3.81 12.71
N SER A 193 -23.78 3.26 11.54
CA SER A 193 -23.27 1.95 11.11
C SER A 193 -21.74 1.91 11.00
N LEU A 194 -21.12 2.95 10.44
CA LEU A 194 -19.66 3.06 10.36
C LEU A 194 -19.02 3.16 11.76
N ALA A 195 -19.64 3.91 12.68
CA ALA A 195 -19.14 4.10 14.04
C ALA A 195 -19.09 2.82 14.89
N GLN A 196 -19.79 1.75 14.49
CA GLN A 196 -19.73 0.44 15.17
C GLN A 196 -18.36 -0.23 15.06
N TYR A 197 -17.54 0.16 14.07
CA TYR A 197 -16.23 -0.41 13.80
C TYR A 197 -15.15 0.69 13.79
N PRO A 198 -14.72 1.20 14.95
CA PRO A 198 -13.70 2.23 15.01
C PRO A 198 -12.38 1.75 14.41
N PRO A 199 -11.59 2.64 13.76
CA PRO A 199 -10.32 2.25 13.15
C PRO A 199 -9.31 1.87 14.24
N SER A 200 -8.51 0.82 13.98
CA SER A 200 -7.38 0.46 14.81
C SER A 200 -6.07 0.71 14.08
N PHE A 201 -5.19 1.51 14.69
CA PHE A 201 -3.83 1.75 14.20
C PHE A 201 -2.79 0.94 15.00
N GLU A 202 -3.21 -0.16 15.62
CA GLU A 202 -2.29 -1.11 16.26
C GLU A 202 -1.27 -1.64 15.24
N GLY A 203 -0.02 -1.83 15.67
CA GLY A 203 1.08 -2.23 14.78
C GLY A 203 1.67 -1.13 13.88
N PHE A 204 1.00 0.02 13.71
CA PHE A 204 1.60 1.14 12.95
C PHE A 204 2.87 1.68 13.63
N GLU A 205 3.98 1.80 12.89
CA GLU A 205 5.22 2.41 13.35
C GLU A 205 5.86 3.24 12.22
N CYS A 206 6.42 4.41 12.53
CA CYS A 206 7.11 5.28 11.57
C CYS A 206 8.34 5.90 12.22
N ARG A 207 9.26 5.04 12.66
CA ARG A 207 10.40 5.41 13.51
C ARG A 207 11.71 5.59 12.76
N TRP A 208 11.77 5.33 11.46
CA TRP A 208 12.99 5.48 10.68
C TRP A 208 13.24 6.93 10.28
N GLU A 209 14.51 7.32 10.27
CA GLU A 209 14.94 8.54 9.58
C GLU A 209 14.75 8.39 8.06
N PRO A 210 14.58 9.51 7.32
CA PRO A 210 14.56 9.46 5.87
C PRO A 210 15.81 8.77 5.30
N VAL A 211 15.60 7.79 4.43
CA VAL A 211 16.67 7.07 3.74
C VAL A 211 17.33 8.01 2.73
N LYS A 212 18.65 8.15 2.82
CA LYS A 212 19.45 8.96 1.89
C LYS A 212 19.98 8.06 0.77
N SER A 213 19.87 8.47 -0.48
CA SER A 213 20.43 7.74 -1.64
C SER A 213 21.91 7.39 -1.45
N ARG A 214 22.27 6.14 -1.77
CA ARG A 214 23.65 5.63 -1.83
C ARG A 214 24.31 5.95 -3.16
N ASN A 215 23.54 5.92 -4.25
CA ASN A 215 24.06 6.06 -5.61
C ASN A 215 23.92 7.50 -6.14
N GLY A 216 23.39 8.41 -5.34
CA GLY A 216 23.28 9.84 -5.61
C GLY A 216 21.92 10.28 -6.14
N ILE A 217 21.12 9.38 -6.73
CA ILE A 217 19.79 9.69 -7.25
C ILE A 217 18.76 8.63 -6.85
N ASP A 218 17.69 9.07 -6.18
CA ASP A 218 16.47 8.28 -6.06
C ASP A 218 15.53 8.56 -7.25
N VAL A 219 15.05 7.51 -7.90
CA VAL A 219 14.15 7.57 -9.05
C VAL A 219 12.87 6.80 -8.76
N SER A 220 11.73 7.40 -9.10
CA SER A 220 10.45 6.72 -9.20
C SER A 220 10.13 6.48 -10.68
N LEU A 221 10.26 5.25 -11.14
CA LEU A 221 9.88 4.82 -12.48
C LEU A 221 8.42 4.37 -12.47
N ILE A 222 7.60 4.98 -13.32
CA ILE A 222 6.20 4.58 -13.53
C ILE A 222 6.00 4.35 -15.03
N VAL A 223 5.62 3.14 -15.42
CA VAL A 223 5.36 2.75 -16.80
C VAL A 223 3.90 2.32 -16.93
N THR A 224 3.19 2.91 -17.89
CA THR A 224 1.78 2.59 -18.18
C THR A 224 1.64 2.05 -19.60
N GLY A 225 0.74 1.08 -19.75
CA GLY A 225 0.37 0.54 -21.06
C GLY A 225 -0.43 1.55 -21.88
N ARG A 226 -0.28 1.51 -23.21
CA ARG A 226 -1.01 2.39 -24.15
C ARG A 226 -1.70 1.64 -25.27
N THR A 227 -1.50 0.34 -25.34
CA THR A 227 -1.95 -0.46 -26.48
C THR A 227 -3.43 -0.81 -26.37
N GLY A 228 -4.00 -0.72 -25.16
CA GLY A 228 -5.34 -1.20 -24.85
C GLY A 228 -5.42 -2.74 -24.81
N ASP A 229 -4.28 -3.41 -25.01
CA ASP A 229 -4.11 -4.85 -25.00
C ASP A 229 -3.25 -5.23 -23.79
N VAL A 230 -3.91 -5.81 -22.78
CA VAL A 230 -3.27 -6.16 -21.51
C VAL A 230 -2.15 -7.19 -21.72
N THR A 231 -2.24 -8.07 -22.71
CA THR A 231 -1.18 -9.06 -23.00
C THR A 231 0.04 -8.37 -23.60
N ARG A 232 -0.15 -7.43 -24.53
CA ARG A 232 0.95 -6.67 -25.12
C ARG A 232 1.60 -5.74 -24.11
N ASP A 233 0.81 -5.05 -23.29
CA ASP A 233 1.32 -4.18 -22.22
C ASP A 233 2.06 -5.01 -21.14
N SER A 234 1.55 -6.20 -20.79
CA SER A 234 2.22 -7.17 -19.91
C SER A 234 3.59 -7.61 -20.44
N ALA A 235 3.69 -7.92 -21.73
CA ALA A 235 4.96 -8.30 -22.37
C ALA A 235 5.99 -7.16 -22.30
N LEU A 236 5.57 -5.92 -22.55
CA LEU A 236 6.43 -4.76 -22.38
C LEU A 236 7.00 -4.67 -20.97
N PHE A 237 6.14 -4.72 -19.95
CA PHE A 237 6.60 -4.51 -18.57
C PHE A 237 7.68 -5.53 -18.19
N ARG A 238 7.53 -6.77 -18.66
CA ARG A 238 8.57 -7.81 -18.53
C ARG A 238 9.85 -7.46 -19.28
N ASP A 239 9.74 -6.97 -20.53
CA ASP A 239 10.91 -6.55 -21.30
C ASP A 239 11.71 -5.45 -20.58
N ILE A 240 11.02 -4.46 -20.00
CA ILE A 240 11.65 -3.40 -19.19
C ILE A 240 12.35 -4.02 -17.97
N LEU A 241 11.66 -4.86 -17.20
CA LEU A 241 12.23 -5.50 -16.01
C LEU A 241 13.47 -6.34 -16.34
N ASN A 242 13.44 -7.07 -17.45
CA ASN A 242 14.57 -7.89 -17.91
C ASN A 242 15.75 -7.06 -18.40
N HIS A 243 15.53 -5.81 -18.84
CA HIS A 243 16.59 -4.92 -19.30
C HIS A 243 17.22 -4.07 -18.18
N LEU A 244 16.54 -3.90 -17.04
CA LEU A 244 17.07 -3.12 -15.91
C LEU A 244 18.44 -3.60 -15.42
N PRO A 245 18.75 -4.92 -15.31
CA PRO A 245 20.07 -5.37 -14.89
C PRO A 245 21.20 -4.92 -15.83
N THR A 246 20.93 -4.81 -17.13
CA THR A 246 21.90 -4.33 -18.12
C THR A 246 22.16 -2.83 -17.97
N ILE A 247 21.14 -2.05 -17.63
CA ILE A 247 21.22 -0.59 -17.51
C ILE A 247 21.80 -0.18 -16.14
N CYS A 248 21.25 -0.74 -15.07
CA CYS A 248 21.46 -0.31 -13.68
C CYS A 248 22.33 -1.28 -12.86
N GLY A 249 22.74 -2.42 -13.44
CA GLY A 249 23.46 -3.47 -12.73
C GLY A 249 22.54 -4.37 -11.89
N ALA A 250 23.16 -5.20 -11.04
CA ALA A 250 22.44 -6.17 -10.20
C ALA A 250 21.34 -5.50 -9.36
N LYS A 251 20.23 -6.23 -9.16
CA LYS A 251 19.02 -5.75 -8.46
C LYS A 251 19.32 -5.16 -7.09
N GLU A 252 20.22 -5.80 -6.36
CA GLU A 252 20.68 -5.44 -5.03
C GLU A 252 21.32 -4.05 -4.98
N ASN A 253 21.96 -3.63 -6.08
CA ASN A 253 22.66 -2.35 -6.14
C ASN A 253 21.71 -1.17 -6.23
N TRP A 254 20.56 -1.35 -6.89
CA TRP A 254 19.58 -0.28 -7.10
C TRP A 254 18.34 -0.35 -6.21
N LYS A 255 18.28 -1.32 -5.28
CA LYS A 255 17.29 -1.30 -4.19
C LYS A 255 17.43 -0.01 -3.37
N PRO A 256 16.33 0.71 -3.10
CA PRO A 256 16.39 2.02 -2.46
C PRO A 256 16.70 1.98 -0.96
N VAL A 257 16.54 0.82 -0.32
CA VAL A 257 16.78 0.64 1.11
C VAL A 257 17.86 -0.42 1.31
N SER A 258 18.85 -0.10 2.12
CA SER A 258 19.90 -1.02 2.59
C SER A 258 20.11 -0.89 4.09
N THR A 259 20.70 -1.91 4.71
CA THR A 259 20.89 -1.96 6.17
C THR A 259 21.80 -0.84 6.70
N SER A 260 22.76 -0.39 5.90
CA SER A 260 23.67 0.70 6.27
C SER A 260 23.01 2.07 6.31
N GLN A 261 21.92 2.28 5.56
CA GLN A 261 21.16 3.55 5.54
C GLN A 261 20.13 3.63 6.68
N LEU A 262 19.65 2.49 7.19
CA LEU A 262 18.57 2.45 8.18
C LEU A 262 19.04 2.96 9.55
N THR A 263 18.45 4.08 9.97
CA THR A 263 18.68 4.70 11.28
C THR A 263 17.35 4.94 11.99
N ILE A 264 17.18 4.38 13.20
CA ILE A 264 16.01 4.65 14.04
C ILE A 264 16.10 6.10 14.53
N SER A 265 15.05 6.88 14.30
CA SER A 265 14.98 8.29 14.67
C SER A 265 14.93 8.49 16.18
N ASN A 266 15.64 9.51 16.64
CA ASN A 266 15.51 10.05 18.00
C ASN A 266 14.99 11.50 17.98
N ASN A 267 14.49 11.93 16.82
CA ASN A 267 14.04 13.29 16.57
C ASN A 267 12.54 13.38 16.82
N ASN A 268 12.13 14.16 17.82
CA ASN A 268 10.72 14.36 18.17
C ASN A 268 9.84 14.80 16.99
N ARG A 269 10.38 15.59 16.05
CA ARG A 269 9.64 16.01 14.85
C ARG A 269 9.38 14.83 13.92
N GLN A 270 10.34 13.93 13.79
CA GLN A 270 10.20 12.72 12.97
C GLN A 270 9.24 11.71 13.62
N LEU A 271 9.14 11.70 14.93
CA LEU A 271 8.28 10.80 15.70
C LEU A 271 6.86 11.36 15.93
N ASP A 272 6.62 12.65 15.64
CA ASP A 272 5.34 13.31 15.90
C ASP A 272 4.17 12.65 15.16
N GLY A 273 4.40 12.19 13.94
CA GLY A 273 3.36 11.50 13.15
C GLY A 273 2.86 10.22 13.81
N GLU A 274 3.76 9.35 14.27
CA GLU A 274 3.38 8.15 15.05
C GLU A 274 2.68 8.53 16.35
N ARG A 275 3.21 9.53 17.07
CA ARG A 275 2.58 10.05 18.30
C ARG A 275 1.15 10.50 18.05
N LYS A 276 0.90 11.29 16.99
CA LYS A 276 -0.44 11.76 16.60
C LYS A 276 -1.40 10.58 16.35
N VAL A 277 -0.99 9.64 15.51
CA VAL A 277 -1.79 8.45 15.15
C VAL A 277 -2.13 7.62 16.39
N LYS A 278 -1.13 7.24 17.19
CA LYS A 278 -1.29 6.34 18.34
C LYS A 278 -2.06 6.95 19.50
N THR A 279 -2.19 8.28 19.52
CA THR A 279 -2.93 9.01 20.55
C THR A 279 -4.16 9.71 20.02
N TYR A 280 -4.59 9.41 18.79
CA TYR A 280 -5.83 9.92 18.23
C TYR A 280 -7.03 9.60 19.14
N GLY A 281 -7.88 10.59 19.37
CA GLY A 281 -9.02 10.50 20.31
C GLY A 281 -8.63 10.40 21.80
N ARG A 282 -7.36 10.60 22.16
CA ARG A 282 -6.91 10.62 23.57
C ARG A 282 -6.68 12.05 24.05
N LYS A 283 -6.71 12.24 25.37
CA LYS A 283 -6.43 13.52 26.05
C LYS A 283 -4.94 13.91 25.91
N ASP A 284 -4.65 15.22 25.97
CA ASP A 284 -3.30 15.77 25.81
C ASP A 284 -2.25 15.17 26.76
N ALA A 285 -2.62 14.88 28.01
CA ALA A 285 -1.72 14.23 28.97
C ALA A 285 -1.23 12.86 28.48
N LYS A 286 -2.10 12.06 27.84
CA LYS A 286 -1.70 10.77 27.26
C LYS A 286 -0.81 10.96 26.03
N ARG A 287 -1.08 11.98 25.21
CA ARG A 287 -0.22 12.34 24.07
C ARG A 287 1.18 12.74 24.50
N PHE A 288 1.29 13.51 25.59
CA PHE A 288 2.56 13.90 26.19
C PHE A 288 3.33 12.69 26.74
N LEU A 289 2.69 11.85 27.56
CA LEU A 289 3.30 10.63 28.10
C LEU A 289 3.74 9.65 27.00
N TYR A 290 2.95 9.50 25.94
CA TYR A 290 3.31 8.67 24.80
C TYR A 290 4.56 9.19 24.08
N GLY A 291 4.79 10.51 24.06
CA GLY A 291 6.03 11.09 23.54
C GLY A 291 7.28 10.59 24.28
N PHE A 292 7.25 10.54 25.62
CA PHE A 292 8.36 9.98 26.40
C PHE A 292 8.54 8.49 26.19
N PHE A 293 7.44 7.74 26.14
CA PHE A 293 7.47 6.33 25.83
C PHE A 293 8.12 6.07 24.46
N LEU A 294 7.73 6.85 23.44
CA LEU A 294 8.28 6.74 22.09
C LEU A 294 9.77 7.08 22.04
N GLN A 295 10.22 8.08 22.82
CA GLN A 295 11.65 8.39 22.95
C GLN A 295 12.44 7.29 23.65
N ALA A 296 11.85 6.69 24.70
CA ALA A 296 12.49 5.59 25.43
C ALA A 296 12.63 4.35 24.55
N ILE A 297 11.58 3.97 23.81
CA ILE A 297 11.60 2.78 22.95
C ILE A 297 12.52 2.96 21.73
N THR A 298 12.60 4.15 21.13
CA THR A 298 13.55 4.40 20.02
C THR A 298 14.99 4.42 20.51
N THR A 299 15.26 5.01 21.69
CA THR A 299 16.58 4.98 22.31
C THR A 299 17.01 3.55 22.63
N PHE A 300 16.12 2.77 23.23
CA PHE A 300 16.35 1.35 23.47
C PHE A 300 16.57 0.57 22.17
N GLY A 301 15.72 0.77 21.15
CA GLY A 301 15.86 0.12 19.85
C GLY A 301 17.18 0.43 19.15
N ARG A 302 17.68 1.67 19.25
CA ARG A 302 19.02 2.04 18.76
C ARG A 302 20.13 1.31 19.50
N ALA A 303 20.05 1.24 20.84
CA ALA A 303 21.03 0.51 21.63
C ALA A 303 20.97 -1.01 21.31
N ALA A 304 19.78 -1.58 21.21
CA ALA A 304 19.58 -3.00 20.95
C ALA A 304 20.04 -3.41 19.54
N THR A 305 19.77 -2.59 18.52
CA THR A 305 20.30 -2.82 17.17
C THR A 305 21.80 -2.60 17.09
N GLY A 306 22.35 -1.57 17.75
CA GLY A 306 23.79 -1.28 17.75
C GLY A 306 24.63 -2.32 18.51
N LEU A 307 24.10 -2.86 19.62
CA LEU A 307 24.77 -3.85 20.47
C LEU A 307 24.41 -5.30 20.09
N GLY A 308 23.50 -5.49 19.12
CA GLY A 308 23.05 -6.81 18.69
C GLY A 308 22.36 -7.61 19.80
N PHE A 309 21.58 -6.93 20.64
CA PHE A 309 20.80 -7.57 21.70
C PHE A 309 19.65 -8.39 21.14
N LYS A 310 19.39 -9.52 21.80
CA LYS A 310 18.26 -10.39 21.51
C LYS A 310 17.32 -10.40 22.71
N MET A 311 16.05 -10.08 22.50
CA MET A 311 15.05 -10.03 23.56
C MET A 311 13.67 -10.45 23.03
N GLY A 312 13.14 -11.56 23.54
CA GLY A 312 11.89 -12.14 23.04
C GLY A 312 12.00 -12.48 21.56
N GLY A 313 11.05 -12.01 20.74
CA GLY A 313 11.06 -12.16 19.28
C GLY A 313 11.92 -11.14 18.52
N PHE A 314 12.58 -10.21 19.21
CA PHE A 314 13.44 -9.20 18.59
C PHE A 314 14.90 -9.66 18.57
N ASP A 315 15.54 -9.61 17.40
CA ASP A 315 16.97 -9.85 17.24
C ASP A 315 17.63 -8.62 16.59
N GLY A 316 18.36 -7.84 17.39
CA GLY A 316 18.97 -6.59 16.95
C GLY A 316 20.02 -6.77 15.86
N ARG A 317 20.54 -7.99 15.65
CA ARG A 317 21.52 -8.29 14.60
C ARG A 317 20.85 -8.46 13.24
N THR A 318 19.67 -9.10 13.18
CA THR A 318 18.95 -9.40 11.93
C THR A 318 17.82 -8.42 11.63
N TYR A 319 17.39 -7.62 12.61
CA TYR A 319 16.23 -6.74 12.47
C TYR A 319 16.31 -5.80 11.26
N LYS A 320 17.47 -5.22 10.96
CA LYS A 320 17.62 -4.37 9.78
C LYS A 320 17.55 -5.15 8.47
N ASP A 321 18.08 -6.37 8.44
CA ASP A 321 17.99 -7.26 7.28
C ASP A 321 16.53 -7.65 7.01
N GLU A 322 15.76 -7.95 8.05
CA GLU A 322 14.32 -8.21 7.96
C GLU A 322 13.58 -6.99 7.39
N VAL A 323 13.86 -5.79 7.89
CA VAL A 323 13.25 -4.55 7.37
C VAL A 323 13.59 -4.32 5.90
N VAL A 324 14.83 -4.57 5.47
CA VAL A 324 15.23 -4.47 4.07
C VAL A 324 14.54 -5.54 3.22
N ALA A 325 14.44 -6.78 3.70
CA ALA A 325 13.76 -7.87 3.01
C ALA A 325 12.25 -7.62 2.84
N HIS A 326 11.65 -6.86 3.76
CA HIS A 326 10.24 -6.47 3.74
C HIS A 326 9.97 -5.09 3.11
N SER A 327 11.01 -4.42 2.62
CA SER A 327 10.87 -3.14 1.93
C SER A 327 10.42 -3.37 0.49
N ASP A 328 9.16 -3.05 0.21
CA ASP A 328 8.61 -3.07 -1.14
C ASP A 328 9.08 -1.85 -1.95
N PHE A 329 9.68 -2.10 -3.12
CA PHE A 329 10.14 -1.08 -4.05
C PHE A 329 9.66 -1.34 -5.49
N ILE A 330 8.90 -2.41 -5.74
CA ILE A 330 8.44 -2.80 -7.08
C ILE A 330 7.02 -3.34 -7.03
N LYS A 331 6.11 -2.67 -7.74
CA LYS A 331 4.67 -2.96 -7.71
C LYS A 331 4.09 -2.98 -9.12
N PHE A 332 2.97 -3.66 -9.26
CA PHE A 332 2.20 -3.69 -10.48
C PHE A 332 0.71 -3.54 -10.20
N ASP A 333 0.13 -2.44 -10.68
CA ASP A 333 -1.27 -2.06 -10.52
C ASP A 333 -1.88 -1.57 -11.84
N ASN A 334 -1.74 -2.38 -12.90
CA ASN A 334 -1.93 -1.96 -14.30
C ASN A 334 -0.90 -0.91 -14.79
N ALA A 335 0.00 -0.48 -13.90
CA ALA A 335 1.22 0.26 -14.19
C ALA A 335 2.40 -0.44 -13.49
N LEU A 336 3.55 -0.51 -14.13
CA LEU A 336 4.79 -0.95 -13.47
C LEU A 336 5.37 0.23 -12.69
N ARG A 337 5.51 0.08 -11.37
CA ARG A 337 6.04 1.11 -10.48
C ARG A 337 7.28 0.60 -9.76
N ILE A 338 8.39 1.32 -9.90
CA ILE A 338 9.66 0.95 -9.29
C ILE A 338 10.27 2.17 -8.60
N THR A 339 10.69 2.01 -7.34
CA THR A 339 11.57 2.98 -6.67
C THR A 339 12.99 2.45 -6.72
N MET A 340 13.91 3.26 -7.23
CA MET A 340 15.29 2.85 -7.49
C MET A 340 16.25 3.88 -6.89
N ASP A 341 17.38 3.42 -6.37
CA ASP A 341 18.53 4.25 -5.98
C ASP A 341 19.64 3.98 -7.01
N ILE A 342 19.90 4.90 -7.93
CA ILE A 342 20.78 4.68 -9.08
C ILE A 342 21.79 5.81 -9.27
N THR A 343 22.84 5.53 -10.04
CA THR A 343 23.84 6.54 -10.38
C THR A 343 23.32 7.51 -11.45
N PRO A 344 23.86 8.74 -11.54
CA PRO A 344 23.54 9.67 -12.62
C PRO A 344 23.68 9.07 -14.02
N GLU A 345 24.74 8.28 -14.27
CA GLU A 345 24.99 7.64 -15.57
C GLU A 345 23.96 6.55 -15.86
N SER A 346 23.53 5.81 -14.84
CA SER A 346 22.47 4.79 -14.98
C SER A 346 21.13 5.46 -15.24
N LYS A 347 20.84 6.61 -14.62
CA LYS A 347 19.65 7.41 -14.89
C LYS A 347 19.62 7.89 -16.34
N GLU A 348 20.75 8.38 -16.87
CA GLU A 348 20.84 8.84 -18.26
C GLU A 348 20.60 7.69 -19.24
N ARG A 349 21.25 6.54 -19.03
CA ARG A 349 21.04 5.33 -19.85
C ARG A 349 19.60 4.82 -19.79
N LEU A 350 19.00 4.81 -18.60
CA LEU A 350 17.59 4.43 -18.42
C LEU A 350 16.65 5.40 -19.15
N SER A 351 16.92 6.70 -19.07
CA SER A 351 16.13 7.72 -19.78
C SER A 351 16.22 7.53 -21.29
N ALA A 352 17.42 7.30 -21.82
CA ALA A 352 17.64 7.07 -23.25
C ALA A 352 16.96 5.78 -23.74
N TYR A 353 17.05 4.69 -22.98
CA TYR A 353 16.36 3.44 -23.27
C TYR A 353 14.84 3.63 -23.33
N LEU A 354 14.25 4.29 -22.34
CA LEU A 354 12.80 4.54 -22.30
C LEU A 354 12.35 5.50 -23.41
N GLU A 355 13.14 6.50 -23.77
CA GLU A 355 12.85 7.40 -24.88
C GLU A 355 12.95 6.70 -26.25
N ASP A 356 13.88 5.77 -26.44
CA ASP A 356 13.93 4.93 -27.65
C ASP A 356 12.66 4.05 -27.75
N MET A 357 12.29 3.38 -26.66
CA MET A 357 11.03 2.62 -26.59
C MET A 357 9.82 3.51 -26.90
N ARG A 358 9.84 4.76 -26.42
CA ARG A 358 8.79 5.75 -26.68
C ARG A 358 8.76 6.23 -28.14
N GLY A 359 9.91 6.51 -28.75
CA GLY A 359 10.07 6.90 -30.15
C GLY A 359 9.52 5.87 -31.13
N GLN A 360 9.53 4.60 -30.74
CA GLN A 360 8.84 3.49 -31.43
C GLN A 360 7.29 3.53 -31.27
N LYS A 361 6.72 4.68 -30.87
CA LYS A 361 5.31 4.93 -30.49
C LYS A 361 4.81 4.13 -29.29
N LYS A 362 5.68 3.73 -28.37
CA LYS A 362 5.25 2.84 -27.29
C LYS A 362 4.84 3.53 -25.97
N TYR A 363 5.41 4.66 -25.45
CA TYR A 363 5.10 5.12 -24.06
C TYR A 363 5.15 6.65 -23.76
N PHE A 364 4.77 7.05 -22.54
CA PHE A 364 4.99 8.37 -21.91
C PHE A 364 5.26 8.17 -20.41
N THR A 365 6.04 9.07 -19.83
CA THR A 365 6.52 9.09 -18.44
C THR A 365 6.24 10.45 -17.82
N ASP A 366 5.75 10.48 -16.58
CA ASP A 366 5.90 11.67 -15.73
C ASP A 366 7.16 11.47 -14.88
N PHE A 367 8.21 12.22 -15.22
CA PHE A 367 9.51 12.15 -14.55
C PHE A 367 9.57 13.27 -13.51
N THR A 368 9.30 12.93 -12.25
CA THR A 368 9.57 13.86 -11.14
C THR A 368 10.85 13.42 -10.43
N PRO A 369 12.00 14.09 -10.65
CA PRO A 369 13.19 13.82 -9.86
C PRO A 369 12.87 14.04 -8.38
N ARG A 370 13.21 13.08 -7.51
CA ARG A 370 13.22 13.32 -6.06
C ARG A 370 14.23 14.42 -5.81
N ARG A 371 13.78 15.59 -5.34
CA ARG A 371 14.73 16.59 -4.83
C ARG A 371 15.44 16.00 -3.61
N PRO A 372 16.76 16.20 -3.47
CA PRO A 372 17.45 15.85 -2.24
C PRO A 372 16.79 16.62 -1.08
N LEU A 373 16.53 15.88 0.00
CA LEU A 373 15.93 16.37 1.25
C LEU A 373 16.76 17.46 1.93
#